data_AF-A0A1F8CVH0-F1
#
_entry.id   AF-A0A1F8CVH0-F1
#
_cell.length_a   1.000
_cell.length_b   1.000
_cell.length_c   1.000
_cell.angle_alpha   90.00
_cell.angle_beta   90.00
_cell.angle_gamma   90.00
#
_symmetry.space_group_name_H-M   'P 1'
#
loop_
_entity.id
_entity.type
_entity.pdbx_description
1 polymer ?
#
loop_
_entity_poly.entity_id
_entity_poly.type
_entity_poly.pdbx_seq_one_letter_code
_entity_poly.pdbx_strand_id
1 'polypeptide(L)'
;MKNYITQINIGTFSGPGTGPLSQTSSPGVTLNSIVSTIIGALTGIASIYFIFMFFIGAIQWIGAGNDQKKIESARGKITTGTVGIIIAIAAIFIIDILGNIVGLDILDPAAMLGL
;
A
#
# COMPACT_ATOMS: atom_id res chain seq x y z
N MET A 1 -48.14 23.20 8.59
CA MET A 1 -47.54 22.87 7.28
C MET A 1 -46.27 22.09 7.54
N LYS A 2 -46.19 20.82 7.11
CA LYS A 2 -44.99 20.00 7.27
C LYS A 2 -44.03 20.38 6.14
N ASN A 3 -42.85 20.91 6.49
CA ASN A 3 -41.84 21.34 5.52
C ASN A 3 -41.00 20.13 5.09
N TYR A 4 -41.30 19.58 3.91
CA TYR A 4 -40.65 18.39 3.36
C TYR A 4 -39.30 18.65 2.68
N ILE A 5 -38.85 19.91 2.63
CA ILE A 5 -37.56 20.31 2.03
C ILE A 5 -36.34 19.97 2.90
N THR A 6 -36.52 19.60 4.17
CA THR A 6 -35.41 19.17 5.04
C THR A 6 -35.17 17.66 5.02
N GLN A 7 -35.97 16.87 4.29
CA GLN A 7 -35.85 15.40 4.24
C GLN A 7 -35.27 14.85 2.94
N ILE A 8 -34.81 15.69 2.02
CA ILE A 8 -34.06 15.18 0.87
C ILE A 8 -32.60 14.97 1.31
N ASN A 9 -32.35 13.84 1.97
CA ASN A 9 -31.00 13.31 2.13
C ASN A 9 -30.56 12.80 0.75
N ILE A 10 -29.85 13.63 0.00
CA ILE A 10 -29.34 13.32 -1.34
C ILE A 10 -28.18 12.30 -1.35
N GLY A 11 -27.99 11.53 -0.29
CA GLY A 11 -26.87 10.60 -0.16
C GLY A 11 -25.55 11.34 0.05
N THR A 12 -24.78 10.90 1.03
CA THR A 12 -23.37 11.30 1.13
C THR A 12 -22.63 10.66 -0.04
N PHE A 13 -22.30 11.48 -1.05
CA PHE A 13 -21.40 11.06 -2.13
C PHE A 13 -20.04 10.71 -1.52
N SER A 14 -19.77 9.41 -1.41
CA SER A 14 -18.46 8.87 -1.08
C SER A 14 -17.82 8.38 -2.37
N GLY A 15 -17.03 9.27 -2.99
CA GLY A 15 -16.01 8.82 -3.93
C GLY A 15 -14.90 8.07 -3.18
N PRO A 16 -14.01 7.36 -3.88
CA PRO A 16 -12.89 6.61 -3.27
C PRO A 16 -11.80 7.51 -2.65
N GLY A 17 -12.14 8.74 -2.27
CA GLY A 17 -11.32 9.67 -1.50
C GLY A 17 -12.24 10.49 -0.59
N THR A 18 -12.00 10.37 0.71
CA THR A 18 -12.50 11.19 1.84
C THR A 18 -13.60 12.21 1.51
N GLY A 19 -14.87 11.82 1.68
CA GLY A 19 -16.03 12.71 1.57
C GLY A 19 -16.18 13.69 2.75
N PRO A 20 -17.06 14.70 2.64
CA PRO A 20 -17.03 15.97 3.39
C PRO A 20 -17.44 15.89 4.88
N LEU A 21 -17.63 14.66 5.39
CA LEU A 21 -17.83 14.35 6.80
C LEU A 21 -16.62 13.61 7.36
N SER A 22 -15.41 13.82 6.80
CA SER A 22 -14.13 13.34 7.38
C SER A 22 -14.07 13.77 8.83
N GLN A 23 -14.55 12.88 9.68
CA GLN A 23 -14.82 13.09 11.07
C GLN A 23 -13.55 13.58 11.73
N THR A 24 -13.72 14.70 12.45
CA THR A 24 -13.08 14.97 13.72
C THR A 24 -11.59 14.68 13.76
N SER A 25 -10.82 15.75 13.65
CA SER A 25 -9.41 15.92 14.00
C SER A 25 -9.02 15.28 15.34
N SER A 26 -9.05 13.96 15.44
CA SER A 26 -8.33 13.19 16.44
C SER A 26 -6.96 12.92 15.84
N PRO A 27 -5.87 13.42 16.45
CA PRO A 27 -4.50 13.22 15.94
C PRO A 27 -4.19 11.76 15.59
N GLY A 28 -4.80 10.79 16.28
CA GLY A 28 -4.66 9.37 16.01
C GLY A 28 -5.22 8.91 14.66
N VAL A 29 -6.35 9.48 14.21
CA VAL A 29 -6.96 9.13 12.91
C VAL A 29 -6.17 9.75 11.76
N THR A 30 -5.68 10.98 11.93
CA THR A 30 -4.84 11.64 10.91
C THR A 30 -3.49 10.94 10.72
N LEU A 31 -2.84 10.52 11.81
CA LEU A 31 -1.59 9.76 11.75
C LEU A 31 -1.78 8.40 11.07
N ASN A 32 -2.86 7.69 11.40
CA ASN A 32 -3.21 6.42 10.78
C ASN A 32 -3.42 6.57 9.26
N SER A 33 -4.20 7.56 8.83
CA SER A 33 -4.45 7.82 7.40
C SER A 33 -3.18 8.21 6.63
N ILE A 34 -2.29 9.01 7.23
CA ILE A 34 -1.01 9.39 6.60
C ILE A 34 -0.13 8.16 6.44
N VAL A 35 0.00 7.35 7.49
CA VAL A 35 0.81 6.12 7.47
C VAL A 35 0.26 5.13 6.44
N SER A 36 -1.05 4.86 6.45
CA SER A 36 -1.71 3.97 5.49
C SER A 36 -1.51 4.43 4.03
N THR A 37 -1.65 5.73 3.77
CA THR A 37 -1.41 6.31 2.43
C THR A 37 0.04 6.15 1.99
N ILE A 38 1.00 6.41 2.88
CA ILE A 38 2.43 6.25 2.58
C ILE A 38 2.75 4.79 2.27
N ILE A 39 2.21 3.84 3.02
CA ILE A 39 2.45 2.41 2.83
C ILE A 39 1.83 1.92 1.52
N GLY A 40 0.58 2.32 1.25
CA GLY A 40 -0.08 2.00 -0.02
C GLY A 40 0.72 2.53 -1.22
N ALA A 41 1.20 3.78 -1.12
CA ALA A 41 2.04 4.38 -2.15
C ALA A 41 3.39 3.65 -2.31
N LEU A 42 4.09 3.36 -1.21
CA LEU A 42 5.36 2.62 -1.23
C LEU A 42 5.20 1.22 -1.81
N THR A 43 4.14 0.50 -1.44
CA THR A 43 3.86 -0.85 -1.94
C THR A 43 3.55 -0.83 -3.44
N GLY A 44 2.78 0.15 -3.91
CA GLY A 44 2.52 0.35 -5.34
C GLY A 44 3.79 0.66 -6.14
N ILE A 45 4.64 1.55 -5.64
CA ILE A 45 5.92 1.87 -6.28
C ILE A 45 6.86 0.66 -6.28
N ALA A 46 6.94 -0.08 -5.17
CA ALA A 46 7.80 -1.25 -5.04
C ALA A 46 7.40 -2.37 -6.00
N SER A 47 6.10 -2.65 -6.15
CA SER A 47 5.60 -3.68 -7.06
C SER A 47 5.84 -3.32 -8.53
N ILE A 48 5.63 -2.06 -8.93
CA ILE A 48 6.00 -1.58 -10.26
C ILE A 48 7.51 -1.74 -10.50
N TYR A 49 8.34 -1.29 -9.55
CA TYR A 49 9.81 -1.34 -9.69
C TYR A 49 10.33 -2.78 -9.80
N PHE A 50 9.76 -3.70 -9.00
CA PHE A 50 10.08 -5.11 -9.05
C PHE A 50 9.89 -5.71 -10.44
N ILE A 51 8.75 -5.42 -11.09
CA ILE A 51 8.44 -5.95 -12.41
C ILE A 51 9.53 -5.54 -13.40
N PHE A 52 9.89 -4.25 -13.45
CA PHE A 52 10.96 -3.78 -14.33
C PHE A 52 12.31 -4.46 -14.05
N MET A 53 12.70 -4.55 -12.78
CA MET A 53 13.98 -5.16 -12.39
C MET A 53 14.02 -6.66 -12.71
N PHE A 54 12.89 -7.35 -12.51
CA PHE A 54 12.74 -8.79 -12.79
C PHE A 54 12.90 -9.09 -14.28
N PHE A 55 12.20 -8.34 -15.15
CA PHE A 55 12.31 -8.52 -16.60
C PHE A 55 13.73 -8.20 -17.12
N ILE A 56 14.35 -7.11 -16.65
CA ILE A 56 15.72 -6.76 -17.04
C ILE A 56 16.71 -7.83 -16.56
N GLY A 57 16.57 -8.32 -15.33
CA GLY A 57 17.39 -9.39 -14.79
C GLY A 57 17.22 -10.71 -15.55
N ALA A 58 15.99 -11.07 -15.90
CA ALA A 58 15.67 -12.28 -16.65
C ALA A 58 16.26 -12.27 -18.07
N ILE A 59 16.10 -11.17 -18.81
CA ILE A 59 16.67 -11.01 -20.15
C ILE A 59 18.19 -11.08 -20.09
N GLN A 60 18.81 -10.43 -19.10
CA GLN A 60 20.26 -10.47 -18.92
C GLN A 60 20.76 -11.87 -18.54
N TRP A 61 20.00 -12.63 -17.75
CA TRP A 61 20.36 -14.00 -17.38
C TRP A 61 20.29 -14.94 -18.58
N ILE A 62 19.24 -14.87 -19.39
CA ILE A 62 19.08 -15.66 -20.62
C ILE A 62 20.18 -15.30 -21.64
N GLY A 63 20.52 -14.02 -21.79
CA GLY A 63 21.56 -13.55 -22.70
C GLY A 63 23.00 -13.76 -22.22
N ALA A 64 23.22 -14.23 -20.99
CA ALA A 64 24.57 -14.36 -20.41
C ALA A 64 25.35 -15.58 -20.94
N GLY A 65 24.68 -16.60 -21.48
CA GLY A 65 25.33 -17.76 -22.10
C GLY A 65 26.35 -18.44 -21.16
N ASN A 66 27.62 -18.47 -21.58
CA ASN A 66 28.75 -19.07 -20.84
C ASN A 66 29.68 -18.04 -20.15
N ASP A 67 29.34 -16.74 -20.17
CA ASP A 67 30.14 -15.71 -19.52
C ASP A 67 29.74 -15.59 -18.05
N GLN A 68 30.54 -16.20 -17.17
CA GLN A 68 30.32 -16.24 -15.72
C GLN A 68 30.09 -14.84 -15.12
N LYS A 69 30.76 -13.80 -15.63
CA LYS A 69 30.64 -12.44 -15.11
C LYS A 69 29.25 -11.85 -15.39
N LYS A 70 28.65 -12.19 -16.54
CA LYS A 70 27.30 -11.77 -16.90
C LYS A 70 26.24 -12.53 -16.12
N ILE A 71 26.46 -13.82 -15.86
CA ILE A 71 25.58 -14.64 -15.02
C ILE A 71 25.56 -14.09 -13.58
N GLU A 72 26.71 -13.73 -13.04
CA GLU A 72 26.82 -13.19 -11.69
C GLU A 72 26.14 -11.82 -11.56
N SER A 73 26.34 -10.93 -12.55
CA SER A 73 25.63 -9.65 -12.61
C SER A 73 24.11 -9.83 -12.76
N ALA A 74 23.65 -10.79 -13.56
CA ALA A 74 22.24 -11.09 -13.72
C ALA A 74 21.61 -11.64 -12.43
N ARG A 75 22.29 -12.56 -11.73
CA ARG A 75 21.88 -13.05 -10.42
C ARG A 75 21.80 -11.92 -9.39
N GLY A 76 22.75 -10.98 -9.41
CA GLY A 76 22.71 -9.80 -8.57
C GLY A 76 21.45 -8.97 -8.81
N LYS A 77 21.10 -8.70 -10.07
CA LYS A 77 19.88 -7.95 -10.42
C LYS A 77 18.60 -8.65 -10.00
N ILE A 78 18.51 -9.96 -10.22
CA ILE A 78 17.35 -10.77 -9.78
C ILE A 78 17.24 -10.72 -8.26
N THR A 79 18.34 -10.90 -7.54
CA THR A 79 18.36 -10.88 -6.07
C THR A 79 17.92 -9.51 -5.53
N THR A 80 18.45 -8.40 -6.06
CA THR A 80 18.03 -7.06 -5.64
C THR A 80 16.54 -6.82 -5.91
N GLY A 81 16.03 -7.31 -7.05
CA GLY A 81 14.59 -7.30 -7.34
C GLY A 81 13.80 -8.09 -6.29
N THR A 82 14.14 -9.36 -6.06
CA THR A 82 13.47 -10.23 -5.09
C THR A 82 13.50 -9.65 -3.68
N VAL A 83 14.62 -9.09 -3.25
CA VAL A 83 14.77 -8.42 -1.95
C VAL A 83 13.80 -7.24 -1.82
N GLY A 84 13.57 -6.48 -2.91
CA GLY A 84 12.59 -5.39 -2.91
C GLY A 84 11.17 -5.83 -2.57
N ILE A 85 10.70 -6.96 -3.11
CA ILE A 85 9.38 -7.52 -2.74
C ILE A 85 9.37 -8.05 -1.32
N ILE A 86 10.42 -8.75 -0.89
CA ILE A 86 10.51 -9.27 0.48
C ILE A 86 10.39 -8.13 1.49
N ILE A 87 11.06 -7.00 1.23
CA ILE A 87 10.98 -5.81 2.09
C ILE A 87 9.56 -5.21 2.08
N ALA A 88 8.90 -5.14 0.92
CA ALA A 88 7.53 -4.62 0.85
C ALA A 88 6.55 -5.49 1.66
N ILE A 89 6.64 -6.82 1.56
CA ILE A 89 5.82 -7.76 2.34
C ILE A 89 6.14 -7.62 3.84
N ALA A 90 7.42 -7.56 4.20
CA ALA A 90 7.86 -7.40 5.58
C ALA A 90 7.35 -6.08 6.20
N ALA A 91 7.31 -4.99 5.43
CA ALA A 91 6.78 -3.72 5.89
C ALA A 91 5.29 -3.85 6.30
N ILE A 92 4.47 -4.47 5.44
CA ILE A 92 3.04 -4.69 5.72
C ILE A 92 2.87 -5.50 7.03
N PHE A 93 3.67 -6.56 7.20
CA PHE A 93 3.67 -7.38 8.42
C PHE A 93 4.04 -6.59 9.68
N ILE A 94 5.09 -5.76 9.61
CA ILE A 94 5.53 -4.95 10.75
C ILE A 94 4.43 -3.96 11.16
N ILE A 95 3.75 -3.38 10.18
CA ILE A 95 2.69 -2.40 10.40
C ILE A 95 1.44 -3.06 10.97
N ASP A 96 1.08 -4.24 10.48
CA ASP A 96 -0.03 -5.03 11.03
C ASP A 96 0.19 -5.32 12.52
N ILE A 97 1.41 -5.74 12.90
CA ILE A 97 1.79 -5.95 14.30
C ILE A 97 1.72 -4.64 15.11
N LEU A 98 2.22 -3.52 14.55
CA LEU A 98 2.13 -2.21 15.18
C LEU A 98 0.68 -1.74 15.37
N GLY A 99 -0.19 -1.98 14.39
CA GLY A 99 -1.63 -1.66 14.45
C GLY A 99 -2.34 -2.45 15.54
N ASN A 100 -2.07 -3.76 15.62
CA ASN A 100 -2.58 -4.64 16.66
C ASN A 100 -2.16 -4.20 18.08
N ILE A 101 -0.91 -3.74 18.26
CA ILE A 101 -0.41 -3.23 19.56
C ILE A 101 -1.06 -1.90 19.95
N VAL A 102 -1.29 -1.02 18.97
CA VAL A 102 -1.92 0.29 19.19
C VAL A 102 -3.45 0.17 19.34
N GLY A 103 -4.02 -1.00 19.05
CA GLY A 103 -5.46 -1.26 19.12
C GLY A 103 -6.26 -0.55 18.03
N LEU A 104 -5.58 -0.08 16.98
CA LEU A 104 -6.19 0.50 15.78
C LEU A 104 -5.80 -0.41 14.63
N ASP A 105 -6.79 -1.11 14.08
CA ASP A 105 -6.59 -1.95 12.91
C ASP A 105 -6.41 -1.05 11.69
N ILE A 106 -5.17 -0.57 11.50
CA ILE A 106 -4.76 0.32 10.39
C ILE A 106 -5.04 -0.34 9.03
N LEU A 107 -5.14 -1.67 9.03
CA LEU A 107 -5.44 -2.49 7.88
C LEU A 107 -6.95 -2.69 7.63
N ASP A 108 -7.81 -2.46 8.63
CA ASP A 108 -9.27 -2.59 8.51
C ASP A 108 -10.03 -1.41 9.12
N PRO A 109 -10.10 -0.27 8.40
CA PRO A 109 -10.88 0.88 8.83
C PRO A 109 -12.39 0.62 8.80
N ALA A 110 -12.87 -0.49 8.23
CA ALA A 110 -14.29 -0.86 8.24
C ALA A 110 -14.70 -1.44 9.60
N ALA A 111 -13.88 -2.30 10.18
CA ALA A 111 -14.08 -2.82 11.54
C ALA A 111 -14.07 -1.70 12.61
N MET A 112 -13.27 -0.64 12.39
CA MET A 112 -13.20 0.51 13.28
C MET A 112 -14.46 1.39 13.28
N LEU A 113 -15.32 1.26 12.27
CA LEU A 113 -16.54 2.05 12.11
C LEU A 113 -17.83 1.28 12.47
N GLY A 114 -17.72 0.02 12.89
CA GLY A 114 -18.86 -0.79 13.33
C GLY A 114 -19.88 -1.07 12.21
N LEU A 115 -19.41 -1.20 10.97
CA LEU A 115 -20.18 -1.70 9.82
C LEU A 115 -19.95 -3.20 9.61
#